data_AF-A0A8N4F2C8-F1
#
_entry.id   AF-A0A8N4F2C8-F1
#
_cell.length_a   1.000
_cell.length_b   1.000
_cell.length_c   1.000
_cell.angle_alpha   90.00
_cell.angle_beta   90.00
_cell.angle_gamma   90.00
#
_symmetry.space_group_name_H-M   'P 1'
#
loop_
_entity.id
_entity.type
_entity.pdbx_description
1 polymer ?
#
loop_
_entity_poly.entity_id
_entity_poly.type
_entity_poly.pdbx_seq_one_letter_code
_entity_poly.pdbx_strand_id
1 'polypeptide(L)'
;MAMMSKTRNLLEGLVKEGSFKWSLGRRSSFDEEFEEMGRSPSGKRKWISELSPMANVIVGRCSRAIQKMKTRSESSLLLGLRSDRGERILDLDGTLTTQPVLEHVGTSAWPGRLTLTDHALYFEPLRVVTYDKAKVYDLADDLKQVIKPELTGPWGSRLFDKAVMYKSISLSEPVIMAFPELVGHSRRDYWLAIVQEILYAHRFIRKFQIKGVEKEETLSKAVLGILHLQAIQEVAASMPIKNEALLMFNLCDQLPGGDLILETLADMISSRGLDRVNQFSSGSGMYSISAVAILSNLGVVSVDTTNERLLVGELVVGQMSSLEKAVSESLDNHKMVEQAKATVEGVKVDGIDTNLAVMKELLHPMIELGKILNSLASWDEPLKSLAFCSVSCYVIFRGWLGYALVMVLLFIAIFMLLTRFCSQGRPINHVKVTAPPAMNTMEQLLAVQNAISQVEELVQDGNIILLKLRALLLAMHSQATDRAILVLVLMALAVAFLPSKLIILMIFLETFTRNSPPRRTSTERWTRRIREWWFSIPAAPVVLEPDQEEKKKK
;
A
#
# COMPACT_ATOMS: atom_id res chain seq x y z
N MET A 1 14.01 15.12 -39.45
CA MET A 1 12.76 14.33 -39.58
C MET A 1 12.90 12.96 -40.27
N ALA A 2 14.12 12.46 -40.59
CA ALA A 2 14.28 11.14 -41.23
C ALA A 2 14.63 9.97 -40.29
N MET A 3 14.94 10.24 -39.01
CA MET A 3 15.32 9.19 -38.02
C MET A 3 14.13 8.61 -37.24
N MET A 4 13.00 9.32 -37.17
CA MET A 4 11.83 8.93 -36.38
C MET A 4 10.88 7.99 -37.14
N SER A 5 10.96 7.96 -38.48
CA SER A 5 10.20 7.01 -39.31
C SER A 5 10.85 5.62 -39.36
N LYS A 6 12.18 5.55 -39.23
CA LYS A 6 12.92 4.29 -39.33
C LYS A 6 12.76 3.39 -38.10
N THR A 7 12.59 3.97 -36.91
CA THR A 7 12.27 3.25 -35.67
C THR A 7 10.81 2.81 -35.59
N ARG A 8 9.86 3.61 -36.09
CA ARG A 8 8.45 3.20 -36.22
C ARG A 8 8.26 2.03 -37.17
N ASN A 9 8.93 2.05 -38.33
CA ASN A 9 8.79 0.98 -39.33
C ASN A 9 9.44 -0.34 -38.88
N LEU A 10 10.50 -0.31 -38.05
CA LEU A 10 11.07 -1.52 -37.46
C LEU A 10 10.18 -2.11 -36.36
N LEU A 11 9.50 -1.27 -35.58
CA LEU A 11 8.55 -1.72 -34.56
C LEU A 11 7.26 -2.29 -35.18
N GLU A 12 6.76 -1.67 -36.27
CA GLU A 12 5.63 -2.21 -37.04
C GLU A 12 5.97 -3.52 -37.77
N GLY A 13 7.22 -3.68 -38.24
CA GLY A 13 7.69 -4.93 -38.85
C GLY A 13 7.71 -6.10 -37.85
N LEU A 14 8.23 -5.86 -36.64
CA LEU A 14 8.27 -6.87 -35.56
C LEU A 14 6.88 -7.23 -35.02
N VAL A 15 5.95 -6.27 -35.00
CA VAL A 15 4.56 -6.51 -34.56
C VAL A 15 3.74 -7.27 -35.61
N LYS A 16 4.01 -7.10 -36.92
CA LYS A 16 3.29 -7.81 -37.98
C LYS A 16 3.80 -9.23 -38.24
N GLU A 17 5.08 -9.54 -38.03
CA GLU A 17 5.63 -10.87 -38.32
C GLU A 17 5.51 -11.87 -37.15
N GLY A 18 5.34 -11.40 -35.91
CA GLY A 18 5.17 -12.28 -34.74
C GLY A 18 3.73 -12.57 -34.31
N SER A 19 2.76 -11.81 -34.81
CA SER A 19 1.41 -11.76 -34.24
C SER A 19 0.36 -12.37 -35.16
N PHE A 20 0.31 -13.70 -35.31
CA PHE A 20 -0.94 -14.41 -35.67
C PHE A 20 -0.94 -15.93 -35.39
N LYS A 21 0.13 -16.49 -34.79
CA LYS A 21 0.17 -17.93 -34.41
C LYS A 21 -0.15 -18.25 -32.95
N TRP A 22 -0.31 -17.24 -32.08
CA TRP A 22 -0.54 -17.48 -30.65
C TRP A 22 -2.02 -17.54 -30.25
N SER A 23 -2.94 -17.18 -31.15
CA SER A 23 -4.39 -17.04 -30.88
C SER A 23 -5.25 -18.23 -31.30
N LEU A 24 -4.65 -19.38 -31.62
CA LEU A 24 -5.39 -20.65 -31.77
C LEU A 24 -5.12 -21.51 -30.53
N GLY A 25 -6.20 -21.81 -29.81
CA GLY A 25 -6.24 -22.49 -28.52
C GLY A 25 -5.16 -23.57 -28.38
N ARG A 26 -4.15 -23.26 -27.57
CA ARG A 26 -3.12 -24.20 -27.18
C ARG A 26 -3.79 -25.16 -26.20
N ARG A 27 -4.07 -26.40 -26.64
CA ARG A 27 -4.27 -27.54 -25.73
C ARG A 27 -3.13 -27.48 -24.71
N SER A 28 -3.44 -27.38 -23.42
CA SER A 28 -2.38 -27.11 -22.44
C SER A 28 -1.46 -28.32 -22.41
N SER A 29 -0.13 -28.13 -22.35
CA SER A 29 0.83 -29.25 -22.22
C SER A 29 0.53 -30.13 -20.99
N PHE A 30 -0.20 -29.54 -20.03
CA PHE A 30 -0.75 -30.22 -18.88
C PHE A 30 -1.85 -31.23 -19.25
N ASP A 31 -2.83 -30.85 -20.08
CA ASP A 31 -3.90 -31.76 -20.52
C ASP A 31 -3.34 -32.95 -21.30
N GLU A 32 -2.28 -32.73 -22.10
CA GLU A 32 -1.58 -33.81 -22.81
C GLU A 32 -0.82 -34.74 -21.86
N GLU A 33 0.00 -34.21 -20.92
CA GLU A 33 0.71 -35.04 -19.93
C GLU A 33 -0.26 -35.79 -18.99
N PHE A 34 -1.38 -35.16 -18.61
CA PHE A 34 -2.42 -35.75 -17.77
C PHE A 34 -3.22 -36.84 -18.51
N GLU A 35 -3.64 -36.58 -19.75
CA GLU A 35 -4.28 -37.59 -20.61
C GLU A 35 -3.33 -38.76 -20.91
N GLU A 36 -2.04 -38.50 -21.18
CA GLU A 36 -1.04 -39.55 -21.40
C GLU A 36 -0.78 -40.40 -20.15
N MET A 37 -0.82 -39.80 -18.96
CA MET A 37 -0.75 -40.53 -17.69
C MET A 37 -2.02 -41.33 -17.40
N GLY A 38 -3.19 -40.81 -17.78
CA GLY A 38 -4.48 -41.51 -17.64
C GLY A 38 -4.66 -42.69 -18.60
N ARG A 39 -4.00 -42.68 -19.77
CA ARG A 39 -4.12 -43.75 -20.79
C ARG A 39 -3.18 -44.95 -20.59
N SER A 40 -2.28 -44.94 -19.61
CA SER A 40 -1.30 -46.03 -19.41
C SER A 40 -1.80 -47.10 -18.42
N PRO A 41 -2.15 -48.34 -18.86
CA PRO A 41 -2.74 -49.37 -17.99
C PRO A 41 -1.73 -50.03 -17.03
N SER A 42 -0.44 -49.67 -17.09
CA SER A 42 0.65 -50.45 -16.45
C SER A 42 1.32 -49.78 -15.26
N GLY A 43 0.91 -48.59 -14.82
CA GLY A 43 1.51 -47.91 -13.66
C GLY A 43 2.99 -47.49 -13.81
N LYS A 44 3.65 -47.82 -14.93
CA LYS A 44 5.09 -47.65 -15.17
C LYS A 44 5.57 -46.19 -15.40
N ARG A 45 4.69 -45.19 -15.38
CA ARG A 45 5.03 -43.77 -15.60
C ARG A 45 4.77 -42.85 -14.40
N LYS A 46 4.38 -43.40 -13.25
CA LYS A 46 4.34 -42.61 -12.02
C LYS A 46 5.76 -42.51 -11.46
N TRP A 47 6.23 -41.30 -11.19
CA TRP A 47 7.50 -41.07 -10.50
C TRP A 47 7.43 -41.64 -9.08
N ILE A 48 6.26 -41.54 -8.45
CA ILE A 48 5.92 -42.15 -7.17
C ILE A 48 4.57 -42.85 -7.34
N SER A 49 4.55 -44.18 -7.22
CA SER A 49 3.39 -45.04 -7.48
C SER A 49 2.16 -44.70 -6.62
N GLU A 50 2.41 -44.30 -5.38
CA GLU A 50 1.41 -43.98 -4.35
C GLU A 50 0.75 -42.61 -4.55
N LEU A 51 1.38 -41.71 -5.31
CA LEU A 51 0.85 -40.37 -5.55
C LEU A 51 -0.28 -40.39 -6.59
N SER A 52 -1.20 -39.43 -6.46
CA SER A 52 -2.20 -39.15 -7.47
C SER A 52 -1.52 -38.71 -8.79
N PRO A 53 -2.17 -38.89 -9.96
CA PRO A 53 -1.61 -38.43 -11.24
C PRO A 53 -1.27 -36.93 -11.21
N MET A 54 -2.15 -36.11 -10.61
CA MET A 54 -1.93 -34.67 -10.46
C MET A 54 -0.70 -34.34 -9.61
N ALA A 55 -0.54 -35.01 -8.47
CA ALA A 55 0.63 -34.82 -7.61
C ALA A 55 1.93 -35.23 -8.31
N ASN A 56 1.90 -36.32 -9.10
CA ASN A 56 3.06 -36.74 -9.91
C ASN A 56 3.43 -35.69 -10.99
N VAL A 57 2.46 -35.06 -11.63
CA VAL A 57 2.72 -33.95 -12.58
C VAL A 57 3.43 -32.81 -11.87
N ILE A 58 2.92 -32.37 -10.71
CA ILE A 58 3.51 -31.27 -9.93
C ILE A 58 4.94 -31.61 -9.50
N VAL A 59 5.19 -32.82 -8.98
CA VAL A 59 6.55 -33.26 -8.61
C VAL A 59 7.50 -33.23 -9.81
N GLY A 60 7.05 -33.70 -10.98
CA GLY A 60 7.84 -33.62 -12.22
C GLY A 60 8.12 -32.19 -12.67
N ARG A 61 7.22 -31.24 -12.38
CA ARG A 61 7.41 -29.80 -12.66
C ARG A 61 8.37 -29.15 -11.67
N CYS A 62 8.29 -29.48 -10.39
CA CYS A 62 9.27 -29.05 -9.38
C CYS A 62 10.69 -29.51 -9.76
N SER A 63 10.85 -30.78 -10.16
CA SER A 63 12.15 -31.31 -10.63
C SER A 63 12.69 -30.52 -11.84
N ARG A 64 11.84 -30.21 -12.82
CA ARG A 64 12.21 -29.36 -13.97
C ARG A 64 12.59 -27.94 -13.54
N ALA A 65 11.85 -27.33 -12.63
CA ALA A 65 12.15 -25.98 -12.12
C ALA A 65 13.52 -25.93 -11.41
N ILE A 66 13.83 -26.94 -10.60
CA ILE A 66 15.13 -27.08 -9.93
C ILE A 66 16.26 -27.23 -10.95
N GLN A 67 16.10 -28.10 -11.96
CA GLN A 67 17.11 -28.29 -13.00
C GLN A 67 17.32 -27.01 -13.84
N LYS A 68 16.24 -26.27 -14.12
CA LYS A 68 16.26 -24.98 -14.82
C LYS A 68 17.01 -23.92 -14.00
N MET A 69 16.76 -23.84 -12.69
CA MET A 69 17.48 -22.95 -11.78
C MET A 69 18.99 -23.26 -11.76
N LYS A 70 19.35 -24.54 -11.66
CA LYS A 70 20.74 -25.01 -11.65
C LYS A 70 21.48 -24.63 -12.94
N THR A 71 20.93 -25.04 -14.08
CA THR A 71 21.53 -24.75 -15.40
C THR A 71 21.66 -23.25 -15.67
N ARG A 72 20.68 -22.44 -15.27
CA ARG A 72 20.74 -20.97 -15.41
C ARG A 72 21.81 -20.33 -14.51
N SER A 73 21.96 -20.84 -13.30
CA SER A 73 22.97 -20.34 -12.36
C SER A 73 24.38 -20.61 -12.86
N GLU A 74 24.62 -21.77 -13.50
CA GLU A 74 25.91 -22.16 -14.08
C GLU A 74 26.25 -21.46 -15.41
N SER A 75 25.26 -21.05 -16.21
CA SER A 75 25.46 -20.63 -17.63
C SER A 75 25.40 -19.12 -17.90
N SER A 76 25.36 -18.27 -16.87
CA SER A 76 24.94 -16.87 -17.02
C SER A 76 26.10 -15.86 -17.02
N LEU A 77 26.02 -14.88 -17.93
CA LEU A 77 27.02 -13.80 -18.09
C LEU A 77 27.27 -12.94 -16.84
N LEU A 78 26.32 -12.95 -15.89
CA LEU A 78 26.44 -12.25 -14.61
C LEU A 78 27.31 -12.99 -13.57
N LEU A 79 27.97 -14.10 -13.94
CA LEU A 79 28.80 -14.91 -13.03
C LEU A 79 29.85 -14.06 -12.32
N GLY A 80 30.54 -13.16 -13.04
CA GLY A 80 31.58 -12.31 -12.45
C GLY A 80 31.07 -11.31 -11.41
N LEU A 81 29.81 -10.87 -11.49
CA LEU A 81 29.21 -9.92 -10.55
C LEU A 81 28.60 -10.62 -9.32
N ARG A 82 28.18 -11.89 -9.50
CA ARG A 82 27.53 -12.71 -8.47
C ARG A 82 28.48 -13.61 -7.70
N SER A 83 29.62 -13.97 -8.29
CA SER A 83 30.57 -14.94 -7.73
C SER A 83 31.06 -14.53 -6.33
N ASP A 84 31.14 -13.23 -6.05
CA ASP A 84 31.57 -12.71 -4.74
C ASP A 84 30.55 -13.02 -3.63
N ARG A 85 29.26 -13.11 -3.97
CA ARG A 85 28.15 -13.35 -3.04
C ARG A 85 27.55 -14.76 -3.14
N GLY A 86 27.93 -15.54 -4.15
CA GLY A 86 27.40 -16.90 -4.37
C GLY A 86 25.92 -16.95 -4.76
N GLU A 87 25.41 -15.90 -5.43
CA GLU A 87 23.97 -15.72 -5.66
C GLU A 87 23.39 -16.70 -6.69
N ARG A 88 22.20 -17.22 -6.41
CA ARG A 88 21.46 -18.18 -7.25
C ARG A 88 20.42 -17.47 -8.10
N ILE A 89 20.31 -17.81 -9.39
CA ILE A 89 19.27 -17.25 -10.27
C ILE A 89 17.98 -18.03 -10.10
N LEU A 90 16.93 -17.36 -9.63
CA LEU A 90 15.62 -17.97 -9.40
C LEU A 90 14.72 -17.89 -10.62
N ASP A 91 14.61 -16.70 -11.23
CA ASP A 91 13.91 -16.56 -12.50
C ASP A 91 14.44 -15.43 -13.39
N LEU A 92 14.04 -15.49 -14.67
CA LEU A 92 14.49 -14.66 -15.77
C LEU A 92 13.32 -14.33 -16.67
N ASP A 93 13.17 -13.04 -16.99
CA ASP A 93 12.13 -12.57 -17.90
C ASP A 93 12.64 -11.40 -18.77
N GLY A 94 11.99 -11.16 -19.90
CA GLY A 94 12.48 -10.26 -20.95
C GLY A 94 13.61 -10.85 -21.80
N THR A 95 13.64 -12.17 -21.99
CA THR A 95 14.58 -12.83 -22.92
C THR A 95 14.02 -12.86 -24.34
N LEU A 96 14.77 -13.33 -25.35
CA LEU A 96 14.30 -13.40 -26.74
C LEU A 96 12.98 -14.18 -26.92
N THR A 97 12.64 -15.05 -25.97
CA THR A 97 11.42 -15.89 -26.00
C THR A 97 10.24 -15.28 -25.25
N THR A 98 10.45 -14.26 -24.42
CA THR A 98 9.39 -13.59 -23.63
C THR A 98 9.34 -12.10 -23.95
N GLN A 99 8.23 -11.43 -23.64
CA GLN A 99 8.12 -9.99 -23.89
C GLN A 99 9.12 -9.22 -23.00
N PRO A 100 9.77 -8.15 -23.49
CA PRO A 100 10.72 -7.39 -22.68
C PRO A 100 10.05 -6.74 -21.46
N VAL A 101 10.81 -6.63 -20.36
CA VAL A 101 10.41 -5.83 -19.19
C VAL A 101 10.83 -4.39 -19.46
N LEU A 102 9.95 -3.44 -19.20
CA LEU A 102 10.21 -2.02 -19.42
C LEU A 102 10.57 -1.36 -18.09
N GLU A 103 11.79 -0.86 -17.97
CA GLU A 103 12.21 -0.05 -16.84
C GLU A 103 11.93 1.43 -17.13
N HIS A 104 11.09 2.05 -16.31
CA HIS A 104 10.80 3.47 -16.34
C HIS A 104 11.68 4.20 -15.31
N VAL A 105 12.46 5.15 -15.82
CA VAL A 105 13.23 6.13 -15.01
C VAL A 105 12.75 7.50 -15.45
N GLY A 106 12.04 8.20 -14.56
CA GLY A 106 11.33 9.43 -14.90
C GLY A 106 10.33 9.20 -16.06
N THR A 107 10.48 9.96 -17.15
CA THR A 107 9.61 9.89 -18.33
C THR A 107 10.10 8.89 -19.41
N SER A 108 11.25 8.25 -19.22
CA SER A 108 11.86 7.37 -20.23
C SER A 108 11.68 5.90 -19.87
N ALA A 109 11.34 5.07 -20.87
CA ALA A 109 11.17 3.62 -20.71
C ALA A 109 12.24 2.87 -21.50
N TRP A 110 12.93 1.94 -20.84
CA TRP A 110 14.00 1.13 -21.40
C TRP A 110 13.58 -0.34 -21.43
N PRO A 111 13.52 -1.00 -22.59
CA PRO A 111 13.29 -2.44 -22.65
C PRO A 111 14.53 -3.18 -22.17
N GLY A 112 14.34 -4.26 -21.43
CA GLY A 112 15.44 -5.07 -20.93
C GLY A 112 14.99 -6.41 -20.39
N ARG A 113 15.99 -7.12 -19.88
CA ARG A 113 15.84 -8.41 -19.21
C ARG A 113 15.94 -8.21 -17.70
N LEU A 114 15.02 -8.83 -16.97
CA LEU A 114 14.99 -8.85 -15.52
C LEU A 114 15.43 -10.22 -15.01
N THR A 115 16.35 -10.22 -14.05
CA THR A 115 16.88 -11.42 -13.42
C THR A 115 16.74 -11.30 -11.91
N LEU A 116 16.00 -12.23 -11.30
CA LEU A 116 15.88 -12.33 -9.85
C LEU A 116 16.87 -13.35 -9.30
N THR A 117 17.59 -12.93 -8.27
CA THR A 117 18.43 -13.83 -7.48
C THR A 117 17.94 -13.88 -6.04
N ASP A 118 18.51 -14.79 -5.26
CA ASP A 118 18.25 -14.88 -3.82
C ASP A 118 18.74 -13.68 -3.00
N HIS A 119 19.46 -12.71 -3.58
CA HIS A 119 19.98 -11.52 -2.87
C HIS A 119 19.63 -10.18 -3.53
N ALA A 120 19.55 -10.13 -4.87
CA ALA A 120 19.34 -8.90 -5.60
C ALA A 120 18.53 -9.11 -6.89
N LEU A 121 18.00 -8.00 -7.40
CA LEU A 121 17.33 -7.93 -8.69
C LEU A 121 18.25 -7.24 -9.71
N TYR A 122 18.50 -7.88 -10.83
CA TYR A 122 19.37 -7.38 -11.89
C TYR A 122 18.55 -7.00 -13.12
N PHE A 123 18.75 -5.78 -13.61
CA PHE A 123 18.14 -5.30 -14.86
C PHE A 123 19.20 -5.05 -15.93
N GLU A 124 19.11 -5.78 -17.03
CA GLU A 124 20.00 -5.68 -18.19
C GLU A 124 19.24 -4.98 -19.35
N PRO A 125 19.48 -3.68 -19.62
CA PRO A 125 18.77 -3.00 -20.69
C PRO A 125 19.22 -3.54 -22.06
N LEU A 126 18.24 -3.72 -22.95
CA LEU A 126 18.43 -4.25 -24.29
C LEU A 126 18.88 -3.12 -25.23
N ARG A 127 20.07 -3.25 -25.82
CA ARG A 127 20.51 -2.44 -26.97
C ARG A 127 20.26 -3.21 -28.27
N VAL A 128 20.61 -2.60 -29.40
CA VAL A 128 20.28 -3.03 -30.78
C VAL A 128 20.57 -4.53 -31.06
N VAL A 129 21.51 -5.17 -30.33
CA VAL A 129 21.75 -6.64 -30.40
C VAL A 129 22.28 -7.23 -29.06
N THR A 130 22.90 -6.42 -28.19
CA THR A 130 23.53 -6.90 -26.94
C THR A 130 22.90 -6.28 -25.69
N TYR A 131 23.05 -6.96 -24.55
CA TYR A 131 22.68 -6.40 -23.24
C TYR A 131 23.79 -5.49 -22.73
N ASP A 132 23.40 -4.37 -22.11
CA ASP A 132 24.33 -3.46 -21.43
C ASP A 132 24.72 -3.98 -20.03
N LYS A 133 25.58 -3.25 -19.32
CA LYS A 133 25.90 -3.53 -17.92
C LYS A 133 24.63 -3.58 -17.05
N ALA A 134 24.48 -4.64 -16.28
CA ALA A 134 23.35 -4.82 -15.38
C ALA A 134 23.30 -3.75 -14.29
N LYS A 135 22.12 -3.15 -14.09
CA LYS A 135 21.78 -2.38 -12.89
C LYS A 135 21.41 -3.35 -11.78
N VAL A 136 21.92 -3.09 -10.57
CA VAL A 136 21.73 -3.96 -9.40
C VAL A 136 20.82 -3.26 -8.39
N TYR A 137 19.73 -3.93 -8.01
CA TYR A 137 18.81 -3.52 -6.97
C TYR A 137 18.90 -4.50 -5.79
N ASP A 138 19.56 -4.08 -4.71
CA ASP A 138 19.83 -4.95 -3.57
C ASP A 138 18.55 -5.19 -2.73
N LEU A 139 18.27 -6.47 -2.42
CA LEU A 139 17.19 -6.92 -1.54
C LEU A 139 17.72 -7.40 -0.18
N ALA A 140 19.01 -7.74 -0.09
CA ALA A 140 19.65 -8.31 1.08
C ALA A 140 20.07 -7.25 2.11
N ASP A 141 20.42 -6.05 1.67
CA ASP A 141 20.82 -4.94 2.55
C ASP A 141 19.62 -4.18 3.13
N ASP A 142 19.80 -3.45 4.25
CA ASP A 142 18.73 -2.66 4.87
C ASP A 142 18.63 -1.25 4.26
N LEU A 143 18.12 -1.17 3.03
CA LEU A 143 17.97 0.08 2.30
C LEU A 143 16.55 0.67 2.41
N LYS A 144 15.77 0.23 3.41
CA LYS A 144 14.35 0.56 3.60
C LYS A 144 13.55 0.42 2.30
N GLN A 145 13.76 -0.71 1.62
CA GLN A 145 13.15 -0.96 0.33
C GLN A 145 11.62 -1.05 0.44
N VAL A 146 10.91 -0.46 -0.51
CA VAL A 146 9.47 -0.57 -0.64
C VAL A 146 9.15 -1.08 -2.04
N ILE A 147 8.45 -2.21 -2.10
CA ILE A 147 8.05 -2.86 -3.35
C ILE A 147 6.54 -2.98 -3.36
N LYS A 148 5.90 -2.28 -4.30
CA LYS A 148 4.44 -2.19 -4.39
C LYS A 148 3.98 -2.18 -5.86
N PRO A 149 2.75 -2.62 -6.13
CA PRO A 149 2.16 -2.45 -7.46
C PRO A 149 1.93 -0.97 -7.75
N GLU A 150 2.26 -0.54 -8.97
CA GLU A 150 2.11 0.84 -9.42
C GLU A 150 1.22 0.88 -10.69
N LEU A 151 0.39 1.91 -10.78
CA LEU A 151 -0.54 2.10 -11.89
C LEU A 151 0.15 2.92 -12.97
N THR A 152 0.45 2.31 -14.12
CA THR A 152 1.16 2.98 -15.24
C THR A 152 0.23 3.73 -16.20
N GLY A 153 -1.07 3.75 -15.90
CA GLY A 153 -2.08 4.36 -16.74
C GLY A 153 -2.08 5.89 -16.64
N PRO A 154 -2.51 6.59 -17.71
CA PRO A 154 -2.88 8.00 -17.58
C PRO A 154 -3.86 8.15 -16.41
N TRP A 155 -3.59 9.09 -15.50
CA TRP A 155 -4.43 9.37 -14.33
C TRP A 155 -4.57 8.23 -13.30
N GLY A 156 -3.63 7.27 -13.26
CA GLY A 156 -3.68 6.19 -12.27
C GLY A 156 -4.87 5.25 -12.46
N SER A 157 -5.32 5.06 -13.71
CA SER A 157 -6.43 4.13 -13.99
C SER A 157 -6.01 2.67 -13.77
N ARG A 158 -6.88 1.89 -13.11
CA ARG A 158 -6.67 0.47 -12.78
C ARG A 158 -6.51 -0.49 -13.98
N LEU A 159 -6.80 0.01 -15.19
CA LEU A 159 -6.67 -0.75 -16.45
C LEU A 159 -5.21 -0.96 -16.87
N PHE A 160 -4.27 -0.24 -16.26
CA PHE A 160 -2.85 -0.28 -16.58
C PHE A 160 -2.00 -0.62 -15.34
N ASP A 161 -2.45 -1.58 -14.54
CA ASP A 161 -1.80 -2.05 -13.31
C ASP A 161 -0.72 -3.08 -13.62
N LYS A 162 0.21 -2.67 -14.48
CA LYS A 162 1.18 -3.55 -15.12
C LYS A 162 2.60 -3.35 -14.59
N ALA A 163 2.79 -2.57 -13.53
CA ALA A 163 4.13 -2.31 -13.03
C ALA A 163 4.33 -2.60 -11.54
N VAL A 164 5.59 -2.85 -11.21
CA VAL A 164 6.13 -2.96 -9.86
C VAL A 164 7.05 -1.78 -9.63
N MET A 165 6.74 -0.98 -8.61
CA MET A 165 7.64 0.08 -8.14
C MET A 165 8.64 -0.51 -7.16
N TYR A 166 9.91 -0.18 -7.35
CA TYR A 166 10.99 -0.37 -6.38
C TYR A 166 11.49 0.99 -5.91
N LYS A 167 11.44 1.22 -4.60
CA LYS A 167 11.98 2.42 -3.95
C LYS A 167 12.98 2.01 -2.87
N SER A 168 14.10 2.71 -2.77
CA SER A 168 15.17 2.45 -1.82
C SER A 168 15.87 3.77 -1.45
N ILE A 169 16.54 3.84 -0.30
CA ILE A 169 17.36 5.02 0.08
C ILE A 169 18.56 5.24 -0.85
N SER A 170 19.01 4.20 -1.55
CA SER A 170 20.13 4.29 -2.49
C SER A 170 19.76 4.97 -3.82
N LEU A 171 18.47 5.16 -4.08
CA LEU A 171 17.95 5.74 -5.31
C LEU A 171 17.25 7.07 -5.02
N SER A 172 17.56 8.11 -5.81
CA SER A 172 16.89 9.41 -5.70
C SER A 172 15.45 9.37 -6.21
N GLU A 173 15.20 8.55 -7.24
CA GLU A 173 13.88 8.37 -7.85
C GLU A 173 13.46 6.89 -7.76
N PRO A 174 12.17 6.61 -7.56
CA PRO A 174 11.66 5.24 -7.59
C PRO A 174 11.77 4.67 -9.01
N VAL A 175 12.14 3.41 -9.11
CA VAL A 175 12.23 2.69 -10.39
C VAL A 175 10.93 1.92 -10.59
N ILE A 176 10.33 2.07 -11.77
CA ILE A 176 9.07 1.41 -12.10
C ILE A 176 9.35 0.37 -13.18
N MET A 177 9.16 -0.90 -12.86
CA MET A 177 9.32 -2.03 -13.78
C MET A 177 7.97 -2.44 -14.31
N ALA A 178 7.67 -2.12 -15.57
CA ALA A 178 6.44 -2.48 -16.23
C ALA A 178 6.59 -3.82 -16.97
N PHE A 179 5.58 -4.66 -16.81
CA PHE A 179 5.41 -5.97 -17.42
C PHE A 179 4.27 -5.89 -18.43
N PRO A 180 4.56 -5.64 -19.72
CA PRO A 180 3.54 -5.62 -20.74
C PRO A 180 2.83 -6.98 -20.79
N GLU A 181 1.50 -6.95 -20.67
CA GLU A 181 0.60 -8.08 -20.88
C GLU A 181 -0.61 -7.60 -21.68
N LEU A 182 -1.13 -8.42 -22.59
CA LEU A 182 -2.29 -8.05 -23.42
C LEU A 182 -3.59 -8.08 -22.61
N VAL A 183 -3.73 -9.05 -21.70
CA VAL A 183 -4.91 -9.22 -20.83
C VAL A 183 -4.44 -9.68 -19.46
N GLY A 184 -4.91 -9.02 -18.39
CA GLY A 184 -4.60 -9.36 -17.00
C GLY A 184 -3.38 -8.63 -16.41
N HIS A 185 -3.03 -9.05 -15.19
CA HIS A 185 -1.91 -8.57 -14.39
C HIS A 185 -1.13 -9.72 -13.72
N SER A 186 -1.28 -10.95 -14.23
CA SER A 186 -0.78 -12.17 -13.57
C SER A 186 0.75 -12.26 -13.59
N ARG A 187 1.41 -11.83 -14.67
CA ARG A 187 2.89 -11.77 -14.72
C ARG A 187 3.44 -10.73 -13.75
N ARG A 188 2.78 -9.58 -13.64
CA ARG A 188 3.15 -8.54 -12.66
C ARG A 188 3.00 -9.07 -11.24
N ASP A 189 1.88 -9.71 -10.93
CA ASP A 189 1.61 -10.26 -9.59
C ASP A 189 2.58 -11.38 -9.22
N TYR A 190 2.93 -12.22 -10.20
CA TYR A 190 3.96 -13.25 -10.02
C TYR A 190 5.31 -12.62 -9.64
N TRP A 191 5.80 -11.68 -10.47
CA TRP A 191 7.06 -10.99 -10.21
C TRP A 191 7.06 -10.20 -8.91
N LEU A 192 5.95 -9.54 -8.58
CA LEU A 192 5.77 -8.84 -7.30
C LEU A 192 5.92 -9.82 -6.13
N ALA A 193 5.21 -10.96 -6.19
CA ALA A 193 5.17 -11.93 -5.11
C ALA A 193 6.54 -12.57 -4.84
N ILE A 194 7.27 -13.00 -5.89
CA ILE A 194 8.59 -13.64 -5.73
C ILE A 194 9.66 -12.65 -5.26
N VAL A 195 9.60 -11.38 -5.70
CA VAL A 195 10.56 -10.35 -5.27
C VAL A 195 10.29 -9.97 -3.81
N GLN A 196 9.01 -9.86 -3.43
CA GLN A 196 8.62 -9.62 -2.03
C GLN A 196 9.03 -10.77 -1.11
N GLU A 197 8.88 -12.02 -1.53
CA GLU A 197 9.27 -13.18 -0.71
C GLU A 197 10.75 -13.11 -0.31
N ILE A 198 11.64 -12.78 -1.26
CA ILE A 198 13.09 -12.68 -0.99
C ILE A 198 13.39 -11.47 -0.11
N LEU A 199 12.76 -10.33 -0.39
CA LEU A 199 12.91 -9.13 0.43
C LEU A 199 12.49 -9.40 1.88
N TYR A 200 11.35 -10.06 2.08
CA TYR A 200 10.83 -10.38 3.41
C TYR A 200 11.64 -11.47 4.11
N ALA A 201 12.16 -12.45 3.38
CA ALA A 201 13.10 -13.44 3.93
C ALA A 201 14.37 -12.76 4.48
N HIS A 202 14.98 -11.85 3.72
CA HIS A 202 16.15 -11.09 4.20
C HIS A 202 15.78 -10.16 5.35
N ARG A 203 14.61 -9.52 5.31
CA ARG A 203 14.12 -8.68 6.41
C ARG A 203 13.93 -9.49 7.69
N PHE A 204 13.38 -10.70 7.59
CA PHE A 204 13.21 -11.64 8.69
C PHE A 204 14.57 -12.04 9.28
N ILE A 205 15.53 -12.44 8.43
CA ILE A 205 16.90 -12.77 8.85
C ILE A 205 17.55 -11.61 9.61
N ARG A 206 17.40 -10.37 9.12
CA ARG A 206 17.94 -9.17 9.78
C ARG A 206 17.21 -8.85 11.09
N LYS A 207 15.88 -8.94 11.12
CA LYS A 207 15.03 -8.66 12.30
C LYS A 207 15.42 -9.56 13.48
N PHE A 208 15.64 -10.84 13.22
CA PHE A 208 15.97 -11.83 14.24
C PHE A 208 17.48 -12.18 14.32
N GLN A 209 18.34 -11.47 13.59
CA GLN A 209 19.80 -11.65 13.61
C GLN A 209 20.26 -13.10 13.36
N ILE A 210 19.58 -13.82 12.45
CA ILE A 210 19.86 -15.22 12.13
C ILE A 210 21.18 -15.31 11.34
N LYS A 211 22.11 -16.16 11.78
CA LYS A 211 23.47 -16.29 11.20
C LYS A 211 23.80 -17.73 10.84
N GLY A 212 24.81 -17.91 9.97
CA GLY A 212 25.36 -19.21 9.62
C GLY A 212 24.41 -20.10 8.80
N VAL A 213 24.39 -21.40 9.11
CA VAL A 213 23.59 -22.42 8.39
C VAL A 213 22.09 -22.12 8.43
N GLU A 214 21.61 -21.50 9.50
CA GLU A 214 20.18 -21.19 9.66
C GLU A 214 19.72 -20.05 8.75
N LYS A 215 20.63 -19.12 8.42
CA LYS A 215 20.39 -18.11 7.38
C LYS A 215 20.18 -18.79 6.04
N GLU A 216 21.08 -19.70 5.66
CA GLU A 216 21.02 -20.41 4.39
C GLU A 216 19.80 -21.33 4.30
N GLU A 217 19.39 -21.94 5.43
CA GLU A 217 18.16 -22.72 5.54
C GLU A 217 16.92 -21.86 5.31
N THR A 218 16.88 -20.67 5.90
CA THR A 218 15.76 -19.72 5.76
C THR A 218 15.65 -19.23 4.31
N LEU A 219 16.78 -18.88 3.68
CA LEU A 219 16.82 -18.51 2.26
C LEU A 219 16.43 -19.69 1.36
N SER A 220 16.92 -20.90 1.65
CA SER A 220 16.58 -22.10 0.89
C SER A 220 15.09 -22.44 0.97
N LYS A 221 14.44 -22.20 2.12
CA LYS A 221 12.98 -22.34 2.26
C LYS A 221 12.23 -21.35 1.38
N ALA A 222 12.63 -20.07 1.34
CA ALA A 222 12.06 -19.08 0.44
C ALA A 222 12.23 -19.47 -1.03
N VAL A 223 13.43 -19.92 -1.41
CA VAL A 223 13.75 -20.39 -2.77
C VAL A 223 12.89 -21.60 -3.16
N LEU A 224 12.76 -22.60 -2.29
CA LEU A 224 11.89 -23.75 -2.52
C LEU A 224 10.42 -23.35 -2.65
N GLY A 225 9.95 -22.36 -1.86
CA GLY A 225 8.63 -21.77 -2.01
C GLY A 225 8.39 -21.18 -3.40
N ILE A 226 9.37 -20.43 -3.93
CA ILE A 226 9.32 -19.85 -5.28
C ILE A 226 9.32 -20.94 -6.36
N LEU A 227 10.16 -21.97 -6.23
CA LEU A 227 10.20 -23.09 -7.19
C LEU A 227 8.90 -23.90 -7.18
N HIS A 228 8.28 -24.06 -6.01
CA HIS A 228 6.97 -24.69 -5.89
C HIS A 228 5.88 -23.85 -6.56
N LEU A 229 5.90 -22.52 -6.37
CA LEU A 229 4.99 -21.60 -7.05
C LEU A 229 5.15 -21.67 -8.58
N GLN A 230 6.39 -21.71 -9.09
CA GLN A 230 6.67 -21.90 -10.52
C GLN A 230 6.06 -23.19 -11.07
N ALA A 231 6.24 -24.30 -10.34
CA ALA A 231 5.69 -25.59 -10.74
C ALA A 231 4.16 -25.59 -10.78
N ILE A 232 3.51 -24.94 -9.81
CA ILE A 232 2.05 -24.81 -9.76
C ILE A 232 1.54 -23.90 -10.88
N GLN A 233 2.21 -22.79 -11.17
CA GLN A 233 1.80 -21.86 -12.23
C GLN A 233 1.90 -22.49 -13.62
N GLU A 234 2.92 -23.32 -13.88
CA GLU A 234 3.02 -24.08 -15.13
C GLU A 234 1.89 -25.10 -15.29
N VAL A 235 1.37 -25.65 -14.19
CA VAL A 235 0.29 -26.64 -14.16
C VAL A 235 -1.09 -25.98 -14.28
N ALA A 236 -1.30 -24.88 -13.56
CA ALA A 236 -2.57 -24.20 -13.42
C ALA A 236 -2.59 -22.85 -14.16
N ALA A 237 -2.03 -22.81 -15.38
CA ALA A 237 -1.97 -21.61 -16.23
C ALA A 237 -3.35 -20.98 -16.54
N SER A 238 -4.45 -21.68 -16.28
CA SER A 238 -5.83 -21.23 -16.50
C SER A 238 -6.56 -20.77 -15.22
N MET A 239 -6.01 -20.99 -14.03
CA MET A 239 -6.65 -20.59 -12.77
C MET A 239 -6.00 -19.33 -12.17
N PRO A 240 -6.79 -18.38 -11.64
CA PRO A 240 -6.25 -17.25 -10.90
C PRO A 240 -5.66 -17.74 -9.58
N ILE A 241 -4.35 -17.95 -9.55
CA ILE A 241 -3.61 -18.31 -8.33
C ILE A 241 -3.30 -17.03 -7.56
N LYS A 242 -3.68 -16.98 -6.28
CA LYS A 242 -3.18 -15.97 -5.34
C LYS A 242 -1.72 -16.30 -5.02
N ASN A 243 -0.78 -15.80 -5.83
CA ASN A 243 0.66 -16.10 -5.73
C ASN A 243 1.22 -15.82 -4.32
N GLU A 244 0.69 -14.78 -3.67
CA GLU A 244 1.07 -14.33 -2.33
C GLU A 244 0.77 -15.38 -1.25
N ALA A 245 -0.25 -16.22 -1.43
CA ALA A 245 -0.67 -17.21 -0.44
C ALA A 245 0.23 -18.44 -0.36
N LEU A 246 1.06 -18.70 -1.38
CA LEU A 246 1.97 -19.85 -1.42
C LEU A 246 3.37 -19.53 -0.87
N LEU A 247 3.67 -18.25 -0.69
CA LEU A 247 4.98 -17.76 -0.30
C LEU A 247 4.96 -17.41 1.19
N MET A 248 5.85 -18.03 1.97
CA MET A 248 5.76 -18.05 3.43
C MET A 248 5.92 -16.66 4.03
N PHE A 249 6.96 -15.93 3.61
CA PHE A 249 7.30 -14.64 4.19
C PHE A 249 6.38 -13.54 3.67
N ASN A 250 5.97 -13.61 2.39
CA ASN A 250 4.99 -12.71 1.81
C ASN A 250 3.62 -12.85 2.49
N LEU A 251 3.14 -14.08 2.67
CA LEU A 251 1.87 -14.33 3.37
C LEU A 251 1.90 -13.77 4.80
N CYS A 252 3.00 -13.95 5.54
CA CYS A 252 3.11 -13.43 6.91
C CYS A 252 3.07 -11.90 6.99
N ASP A 253 3.57 -11.17 5.99
CA ASP A 253 3.48 -9.70 5.99
C ASP A 253 2.04 -9.20 5.72
N GLN A 254 1.24 -10.01 5.02
CA GLN A 254 -0.14 -9.66 4.66
C GLN A 254 -1.20 -10.09 5.68
N LEU A 255 -0.92 -11.15 6.44
CA LEU A 255 -1.87 -11.70 7.41
C LEU A 255 -1.94 -10.85 8.69
N PRO A 256 -3.15 -10.61 9.26
CA PRO A 256 -3.27 -10.03 10.58
C PRO A 256 -2.67 -10.99 11.61
N GLY A 257 -1.67 -10.52 12.37
CA GLY A 257 -0.93 -11.34 13.33
C GLY A 257 0.22 -12.15 12.72
N GLY A 258 0.59 -11.92 11.46
CA GLY A 258 1.75 -12.61 10.88
C GLY A 258 3.08 -12.29 11.55
N ASP A 259 3.20 -11.16 12.26
CA ASP A 259 4.35 -10.88 13.15
C ASP A 259 4.53 -11.97 14.22
N LEU A 260 3.45 -12.49 14.79
CA LEU A 260 3.47 -13.58 15.79
C LEU A 260 3.94 -14.90 15.16
N ILE A 261 3.54 -15.17 13.91
CA ILE A 261 4.01 -16.33 13.15
C ILE A 261 5.53 -16.22 12.92
N LEU A 262 6.02 -15.05 12.51
CA LEU A 262 7.46 -14.84 12.32
C LEU A 262 8.24 -14.94 13.64
N GLU A 263 7.72 -14.39 14.74
CA GLU A 263 8.33 -14.51 16.07
C GLU A 263 8.44 -15.97 16.53
N THR A 264 7.34 -16.73 16.45
CA THR A 264 7.35 -18.17 16.78
C THR A 264 8.28 -18.98 15.88
N LEU A 265 8.38 -18.65 14.58
CA LEU A 265 9.36 -19.25 13.67
C LEU A 265 10.80 -18.95 14.10
N ALA A 266 11.10 -17.72 14.48
CA ALA A 266 12.44 -17.31 14.92
C ALA A 266 12.83 -17.97 16.25
N ASP A 267 11.89 -18.09 17.19
CA ASP A 267 12.10 -18.78 18.46
C ASP A 267 12.41 -20.27 18.25
N MET A 268 11.69 -20.92 17.33
CA MET A 268 11.98 -22.33 16.95
C MET A 268 13.34 -22.51 16.29
N ILE A 269 13.80 -21.54 15.50
CA ILE A 269 15.15 -21.56 14.91
C ILE A 269 16.19 -21.41 16.03
N SER A 270 15.97 -20.48 16.96
CA SER A 270 16.87 -20.21 18.08
C SER A 270 16.97 -21.38 19.06
N SER A 271 15.85 -22.03 19.39
CA SER A 271 15.83 -23.22 20.27
C SER A 271 16.57 -24.40 19.64
N ARG A 272 16.42 -24.61 18.33
CA ARG A 272 17.15 -25.62 17.58
C ARG A 272 18.66 -25.37 17.57
N GLY A 273 19.09 -24.11 17.49
CA GLY A 273 20.49 -23.72 17.64
C GLY A 273 21.06 -24.09 19.02
N LEU A 274 20.27 -23.93 20.08
CA LEU A 274 20.65 -24.27 21.46
C LEU A 274 20.70 -25.79 21.69
N ASP A 275 19.73 -26.54 21.18
CA ASP A 275 19.67 -28.00 21.34
C ASP A 275 20.84 -28.70 20.64
N ARG A 276 21.31 -28.16 19.50
CA ARG A 276 22.54 -28.63 18.82
C ARG A 276 23.78 -28.56 19.70
N VAL A 277 23.87 -27.59 20.61
CA VAL A 277 25.01 -27.46 21.54
C VAL A 277 24.91 -28.49 22.68
N ASN A 278 23.69 -28.80 23.10
CA ASN A 278 23.44 -29.67 24.26
C ASN A 278 23.38 -31.17 23.91
N GLN A 279 23.14 -31.53 22.65
CA GLN A 279 22.77 -32.90 22.25
C GLN A 279 23.88 -33.67 21.54
N PHE A 280 25.08 -33.71 22.12
CA PHE A 280 26.10 -34.72 21.77
C PHE A 280 25.83 -36.11 22.38
N SER A 281 24.73 -36.32 23.14
CA SER A 281 24.57 -37.51 23.97
C SER A 281 23.16 -38.17 24.05
N SER A 282 22.25 -37.96 23.10
CA SER A 282 21.00 -38.74 23.11
C SER A 282 20.45 -39.01 21.71
N GLY A 283 20.59 -40.26 21.26
CA GLY A 283 20.08 -40.73 19.98
C GLY A 283 18.66 -41.25 20.11
N SER A 284 17.66 -40.44 19.75
CA SER A 284 16.36 -40.87 19.20
C SER A 284 15.44 -39.67 18.94
N GLY A 285 15.91 -38.65 18.21
CA GLY A 285 15.05 -37.62 17.63
C GLY A 285 14.69 -37.98 16.19
N MET A 286 13.46 -37.70 15.74
CA MET A 286 13.13 -37.73 14.31
C MET A 286 13.82 -36.52 13.64
N TYR A 287 14.56 -36.76 12.56
CA TYR A 287 15.27 -35.71 11.81
C TYR A 287 14.61 -35.50 10.45
N SER A 288 14.40 -34.24 10.06
CA SER A 288 14.00 -33.90 8.69
C SER A 288 15.25 -33.46 7.95
N ILE A 289 15.27 -33.75 6.66
CA ILE A 289 16.32 -33.24 5.79
C ILE A 289 16.10 -31.73 5.67
N SER A 290 17.15 -30.96 5.94
CA SER A 290 17.10 -29.50 5.84
C SER A 290 16.88 -29.04 4.40
N ALA A 291 16.26 -27.88 4.22
CA ALA A 291 16.10 -27.28 2.89
C ALA A 291 17.45 -27.08 2.20
N VAL A 292 18.50 -26.68 2.94
CA VAL A 292 19.86 -26.59 2.41
C VAL A 292 20.37 -27.95 1.96
N ALA A 293 20.20 -29.01 2.77
CA ALA A 293 20.65 -30.35 2.42
C ALA A 293 19.88 -30.91 1.21
N ILE A 294 18.59 -30.60 1.07
CA ILE A 294 17.81 -30.95 -0.12
C ILE A 294 18.43 -30.28 -1.36
N LEU A 295 18.67 -28.97 -1.31
CA LEU A 295 19.29 -28.25 -2.44
C LEU A 295 20.72 -28.73 -2.73
N SER A 296 21.50 -29.05 -1.70
CA SER A 296 22.85 -29.61 -1.83
C SER A 296 22.83 -30.99 -2.48
N ASN A 297 21.92 -31.87 -2.06
CA ASN A 297 21.75 -33.20 -2.66
C ASN A 297 21.29 -33.13 -4.11
N LEU A 298 20.55 -32.09 -4.49
CA LEU A 298 20.16 -31.79 -5.87
C LEU A 298 21.28 -31.10 -6.68
N GLY A 299 22.43 -30.86 -6.05
CA GLY A 299 23.61 -30.25 -6.65
C GLY A 299 23.40 -28.79 -7.06
N VAL A 300 22.51 -28.06 -6.37
CA VAL A 300 22.27 -26.62 -6.56
C VAL A 300 23.24 -25.80 -5.69
N VAL A 301 23.69 -26.36 -4.57
CA VAL A 301 24.52 -25.70 -3.57
C VAL A 301 25.78 -26.51 -3.35
N SER A 302 26.94 -25.84 -3.39
CA SER A 302 28.25 -26.40 -3.01
C SER A 302 28.62 -25.87 -1.61
N VAL A 303 27.86 -26.29 -0.59
CA VAL A 303 28.24 -26.03 0.80
C VAL A 303 28.77 -27.34 1.35
N ASP A 304 29.96 -27.31 1.93
CA ASP A 304 30.54 -28.41 2.74
C ASP A 304 29.68 -28.59 4.01
N THR A 305 28.46 -29.10 3.87
CA THR A 305 27.67 -29.52 5.02
C THR A 305 28.05 -30.95 5.34
N THR A 306 28.96 -31.11 6.30
CA THR A 306 29.17 -32.37 7.01
C THR A 306 27.87 -32.85 7.64
N ASN A 307 27.06 -33.65 6.93
CA ASN A 307 25.93 -34.45 7.45
C ASN A 307 25.16 -33.84 8.65
N GLU A 308 24.83 -32.54 8.61
CA GLU A 308 24.13 -31.89 9.72
C GLU A 308 22.64 -32.20 9.61
N ARG A 309 22.24 -33.35 10.16
CA ARG A 309 20.83 -33.70 10.36
C ARG A 309 20.20 -32.61 11.25
N LEU A 310 19.35 -31.78 10.66
CA LEU A 310 18.63 -30.74 11.38
C LEU A 310 17.47 -31.38 12.14
N LEU A 311 17.37 -31.08 13.44
CA LEU A 311 16.26 -31.52 14.28
C LEU A 311 14.95 -30.99 13.69
N VAL A 312 13.95 -31.88 13.54
CA VAL A 312 12.57 -31.46 13.27
C VAL A 312 12.11 -30.70 14.51
N GLY A 313 11.47 -29.54 14.30
CA GLY A 313 10.77 -28.85 15.38
C GLY A 313 9.87 -29.82 16.13
N GLU A 314 9.67 -29.55 17.41
CA GLU A 314 8.95 -30.38 18.38
C GLU A 314 7.55 -30.81 17.89
N LEU A 315 7.49 -31.88 17.09
CA LEU A 315 6.26 -32.48 16.61
C LEU A 315 5.81 -33.51 17.65
N VAL A 316 5.35 -33.01 18.79
CA VAL A 316 4.70 -33.85 19.81
C VAL A 316 3.33 -34.23 19.25
N VAL A 317 3.22 -35.49 18.81
CA VAL A 317 1.99 -36.04 18.24
C VAL A 317 0.85 -35.90 19.27
N GLY A 318 -0.15 -35.06 18.96
CA GLY A 318 -1.36 -34.87 19.77
C GLY A 318 -1.49 -33.50 20.45
N GLN A 319 -0.47 -32.64 20.43
CA GLN A 319 -0.57 -31.25 20.89
C GLN A 319 -0.31 -30.29 19.72
N MET A 320 -1.09 -29.20 19.63
CA MET A 320 -0.81 -28.15 18.64
C MET A 320 0.52 -27.49 18.95
N SER A 321 1.41 -27.42 17.96
CA SER A 321 2.69 -26.69 18.11
C SER A 321 2.43 -25.19 18.34
N SER A 322 3.41 -24.50 18.94
CA SER A 322 3.33 -23.04 19.13
C SER A 322 3.11 -22.30 17.80
N LEU A 323 3.78 -22.75 16.73
CA LEU A 323 3.58 -22.25 15.37
C LEU A 323 2.17 -22.52 14.86
N GLU A 324 1.67 -23.76 14.99
CA GLU A 324 0.33 -24.12 14.53
C GLU A 324 -0.75 -23.31 15.24
N LYS A 325 -0.59 -23.06 16.54
CA LYS A 325 -1.47 -22.18 17.30
C LYS A 325 -1.46 -20.76 16.75
N ALA A 326 -0.27 -20.16 16.54
CA ALA A 326 -0.13 -18.81 15.99
C ALA A 326 -0.74 -18.70 14.58
N VAL A 327 -0.57 -19.72 13.75
CA VAL A 327 -1.15 -19.80 12.40
C VAL A 327 -2.67 -19.90 12.47
N SER A 328 -3.22 -20.75 13.36
CA SER A 328 -4.67 -20.91 13.50
C SER A 328 -5.35 -19.62 13.98
N GLU A 329 -4.76 -18.91 14.95
CA GLU A 329 -5.26 -17.63 15.44
C GLU A 329 -5.19 -16.53 14.35
N SER A 330 -4.10 -16.48 13.59
CA SER A 330 -3.95 -15.54 12.48
C SER A 330 -4.99 -15.80 11.37
N LEU A 331 -5.32 -17.06 11.10
CA LEU A 331 -6.31 -17.44 10.10
C LEU A 331 -7.73 -17.05 10.53
N ASP A 332 -8.08 -17.25 11.81
CA ASP A 332 -9.36 -16.80 12.36
C ASP A 332 -9.49 -15.28 12.31
N ASN A 333 -8.43 -14.56 12.67
CA ASN A 333 -8.38 -13.09 12.55
C ASN A 333 -8.48 -12.63 11.09
N HIS A 334 -7.82 -13.33 10.16
CA HIS A 334 -7.90 -13.03 8.74
C HIS A 334 -9.33 -13.17 8.22
N LYS A 335 -10.03 -14.24 8.61
CA LYS A 335 -11.44 -14.45 8.27
C LYS A 335 -12.33 -13.33 8.81
N MET A 336 -12.08 -12.84 10.03
CA MET A 336 -12.81 -11.69 10.58
C MET A 336 -12.54 -10.41 9.77
N VAL A 337 -11.28 -10.18 9.37
CA VAL A 337 -10.91 -9.03 8.54
C VAL A 337 -11.51 -9.13 7.15
N GLU A 338 -11.54 -10.31 6.53
CA GLU A 338 -12.20 -10.53 5.23
C GLU A 338 -13.71 -10.27 5.32
N GLN A 339 -14.37 -10.73 6.40
CA GLN A 339 -15.77 -10.42 6.64
C GLN A 339 -16.01 -8.92 6.81
N ALA A 340 -15.14 -8.22 7.55
CA ALA A 340 -15.21 -6.77 7.68
C ALA A 340 -14.92 -6.02 6.36
N LYS A 341 -14.01 -6.52 5.53
CA LYS A 341 -13.76 -5.97 4.19
C LYS A 341 -14.97 -6.18 3.28
N ALA A 342 -15.60 -7.36 3.33
CA ALA A 342 -16.80 -7.66 2.56
C ALA A 342 -17.99 -6.77 2.95
N THR A 343 -18.13 -6.41 4.24
CA THR A 343 -19.15 -5.44 4.65
C THR A 343 -18.85 -4.03 4.14
N VAL A 344 -17.57 -3.63 4.12
CA VAL A 344 -17.16 -2.33 3.55
C VAL A 344 -17.40 -2.27 2.04
N GLU A 345 -17.06 -3.33 1.31
CA GLU A 345 -17.33 -3.43 -0.13
C GLU A 345 -18.84 -3.44 -0.42
N GLY A 346 -19.63 -4.12 0.40
CA GLY A 346 -21.10 -4.09 0.30
C GLY A 346 -21.74 -2.72 0.61
N VAL A 347 -21.06 -1.87 1.38
CA VAL A 347 -21.49 -0.49 1.70
C VAL A 347 -21.00 0.52 0.67
N LYS A 348 -20.02 0.16 -0.17
CA LYS A 348 -19.52 1.03 -1.23
C LYS A 348 -20.58 1.14 -2.34
N VAL A 349 -21.41 2.17 -2.25
CA VAL A 349 -22.43 2.45 -3.26
C VAL A 349 -21.78 3.14 -4.46
N ASP A 350 -21.98 2.60 -5.65
CA ASP A 350 -21.57 3.26 -6.89
C ASP A 350 -22.56 4.41 -7.21
N GLY A 351 -22.00 5.60 -7.44
CA GLY A 351 -22.77 6.83 -7.72
C GLY A 351 -22.40 7.98 -6.78
N ILE A 352 -22.19 9.18 -7.35
CA ILE A 352 -21.83 10.38 -6.58
C ILE A 352 -23.02 10.83 -5.72
N ASP A 353 -24.24 10.76 -6.27
CA ASP A 353 -25.46 11.26 -5.61
C ASP A 353 -25.91 10.38 -4.45
N THR A 354 -25.73 9.06 -4.56
CA THR A 354 -26.01 8.09 -3.49
C THR A 354 -25.03 8.27 -2.33
N ASN A 355 -23.73 8.43 -2.62
CA ASN A 355 -22.71 8.72 -1.62
C ASN A 355 -22.92 10.09 -0.94
N LEU A 356 -23.38 11.10 -1.69
CA LEU A 356 -23.75 12.41 -1.12
C LEU A 356 -24.96 12.30 -0.18
N ALA A 357 -25.97 11.53 -0.55
CA ALA A 357 -27.14 11.28 0.30
C ALA A 357 -26.77 10.54 1.60
N VAL A 358 -25.94 9.49 1.49
CA VAL A 358 -25.38 8.77 2.65
C VAL A 358 -24.60 9.72 3.57
N MET A 359 -23.75 10.58 3.00
CA MET A 359 -22.98 11.56 3.78
C MET A 359 -23.90 12.56 4.50
N LYS A 360 -24.95 13.07 3.84
CA LYS A 360 -25.91 13.99 4.49
C LYS A 360 -26.63 13.34 5.66
N GLU A 361 -27.04 12.08 5.51
CA GLU A 361 -27.71 11.33 6.58
C GLU A 361 -26.76 11.05 7.75
N LEU A 362 -25.51 10.66 7.47
CA LEU A 362 -24.48 10.44 8.50
C LEU A 362 -24.05 11.73 9.21
N LEU A 363 -24.06 12.86 8.50
CA LEU A 363 -23.70 14.17 9.06
C LEU A 363 -24.89 14.84 9.76
N HIS A 364 -26.12 14.31 9.61
CA HIS A 364 -27.32 14.88 10.21
C HIS A 364 -27.18 15.17 11.72
N PRO A 365 -26.63 14.25 12.55
CA PRO A 365 -26.43 14.53 13.98
C PRO A 365 -25.47 15.70 14.22
N MET A 366 -24.42 15.83 13.39
CA MET A 366 -23.47 16.96 13.49
C MET A 366 -24.09 18.27 13.03
N ILE A 367 -24.95 18.23 12.00
CA ILE A 367 -25.69 19.40 11.50
C ILE A 367 -26.68 19.88 12.56
N GLU A 368 -27.39 18.98 13.23
CA GLU A 368 -28.30 19.33 14.33
C GLU A 368 -27.56 19.94 15.52
N LEU A 369 -26.44 19.34 15.95
CA LEU A 369 -25.58 19.92 16.99
C LEU A 369 -25.06 21.30 16.59
N GLY A 370 -24.63 21.46 15.32
CA GLY A 370 -24.20 22.74 14.78
C GLY A 370 -25.30 23.81 14.81
N LYS A 371 -26.55 23.45 14.50
CA LYS A 371 -27.71 24.35 14.61
C LYS A 371 -27.97 24.79 16.04
N ILE A 372 -27.88 23.88 17.01
CA ILE A 372 -28.03 24.20 18.44
C ILE A 372 -26.91 25.15 18.90
N LEU A 373 -25.65 24.87 18.52
CA LEU A 373 -24.53 25.76 18.84
C LEU A 373 -24.70 27.14 18.20
N ASN A 374 -25.19 27.19 16.96
CA ASN A 374 -25.43 28.44 16.27
C ASN A 374 -26.57 29.25 16.90
N SER A 375 -27.67 28.61 17.34
CA SER A 375 -28.78 29.30 18.02
C SER A 375 -28.37 29.82 19.41
N LEU A 376 -27.47 29.11 20.10
CA LEU A 376 -26.83 29.59 21.32
C LEU A 376 -25.89 30.78 21.06
N ALA A 377 -25.18 30.79 19.94
CA ALA A 377 -24.26 31.88 19.57
C ALA A 377 -24.98 33.12 19.00
N SER A 378 -26.15 32.95 18.36
CA SER A 378 -26.99 34.04 17.87
C SER A 378 -27.86 34.68 18.95
N TRP A 379 -27.94 34.08 20.15
CA TRP A 379 -28.80 34.52 21.25
C TRP A 379 -30.30 34.48 20.93
N ASP A 380 -30.75 33.52 20.11
CA ASP A 380 -32.18 33.36 19.78
C ASP A 380 -33.02 33.12 21.05
N GLU A 381 -32.47 32.34 21.99
CA GLU A 381 -33.00 32.14 23.33
C GLU A 381 -32.04 32.71 24.39
N PRO A 382 -32.29 33.92 24.91
CA PRO A 382 -31.31 34.64 25.71
C PRO A 382 -31.01 33.97 27.05
N LEU A 383 -31.99 33.33 27.68
CA LEU A 383 -31.80 32.65 28.97
C LEU A 383 -30.95 31.37 28.84
N LYS A 384 -31.19 30.55 27.82
CA LYS A 384 -30.39 29.35 27.54
C LYS A 384 -28.96 29.72 27.16
N SER A 385 -28.81 30.76 26.33
CA SER A 385 -27.51 31.26 25.88
C SER A 385 -26.70 31.87 27.04
N LEU A 386 -27.37 32.63 27.93
CA LEU A 386 -26.75 33.17 29.15
C LEU A 386 -26.28 32.04 30.09
N ALA A 387 -27.13 31.04 30.33
CA ALA A 387 -26.78 29.90 31.18
C ALA A 387 -25.63 29.07 30.60
N PHE A 388 -25.64 28.81 29.30
CA PHE A 388 -24.53 28.14 28.62
C PHE A 388 -23.23 28.93 28.71
N CYS A 389 -23.30 30.25 28.48
CA CYS A 389 -22.16 31.14 28.55
C CYS A 389 -21.57 31.19 29.96
N SER A 390 -22.41 31.28 31.00
CA SER A 390 -21.96 31.34 32.40
C SER A 390 -21.31 30.03 32.86
N VAL A 391 -21.92 28.87 32.53
CA VAL A 391 -21.36 27.55 32.85
C VAL A 391 -20.02 27.34 32.13
N SER A 392 -19.95 27.70 30.85
CA SER A 392 -18.72 27.55 30.07
C SER A 392 -17.61 28.48 30.58
N CYS A 393 -17.94 29.73 30.95
CA CYS A 393 -17.00 30.65 31.58
C CYS A 393 -16.49 30.09 32.91
N TYR A 394 -17.36 29.48 33.72
CA TYR A 394 -16.98 28.84 34.97
C TYR A 394 -15.99 27.67 34.76
N VAL A 395 -16.27 26.80 33.77
CA VAL A 395 -15.39 25.67 33.40
C VAL A 395 -14.02 26.16 32.93
N ILE A 396 -13.97 27.20 32.10
CA ILE A 396 -12.72 27.78 31.60
C ILE A 396 -11.94 28.46 32.73
N PHE A 397 -12.60 29.23 33.59
CA PHE A 397 -11.98 29.94 34.71
C PHE A 397 -11.34 28.98 35.73
N ARG A 398 -12.02 27.86 36.04
CA ARG A 398 -11.48 26.80 36.92
C ARG A 398 -10.40 25.94 36.24
N GLY A 399 -10.18 26.08 34.94
CA GLY A 399 -9.23 25.26 34.18
C GLY A 399 -9.68 23.81 34.00
N TRP A 400 -11.00 23.55 34.04
CA TRP A 400 -11.57 22.21 33.95
C TRP A 400 -11.72 21.69 32.52
N LEU A 401 -11.19 22.41 31.53
CA LEU A 401 -11.29 22.04 30.11
C LEU A 401 -10.77 20.62 29.83
N GLY A 402 -9.67 20.23 30.49
CA GLY A 402 -9.11 18.88 30.39
C GLY A 402 -10.04 17.81 30.99
N TYR A 403 -10.64 18.07 32.14
CA TYR A 403 -11.61 17.16 32.77
C TYR A 403 -12.89 17.04 31.94
N ALA A 404 -13.36 18.13 31.33
CA ALA A 404 -14.52 18.10 30.43
C ALA A 404 -14.26 17.20 29.21
N LEU A 405 -13.06 17.26 28.64
CA LEU A 405 -12.66 16.37 27.54
C LEU A 405 -12.62 14.89 27.98
N VAL A 406 -12.09 14.61 29.16
CA VAL A 406 -12.11 13.24 29.74
C VAL A 406 -13.54 12.75 29.95
N MET A 407 -14.44 13.60 30.47
CA MET A 407 -15.84 13.25 30.67
C MET A 407 -16.57 12.93 29.36
N VAL A 408 -16.30 13.67 28.28
CA VAL A 408 -16.88 13.38 26.95
C VAL A 408 -16.38 12.04 26.41
N LEU A 409 -15.07 11.76 26.52
CA LEU A 409 -14.51 10.47 26.09
C LEU A 409 -15.10 9.30 26.89
N LEU A 410 -15.24 9.46 28.23
CA LEU A 410 -15.87 8.47 29.09
C LEU A 410 -17.35 8.29 28.74
N PHE A 411 -18.09 9.36 28.46
CA PHE A 411 -19.48 9.28 28.05
C PHE A 411 -19.64 8.50 26.74
N ILE A 412 -18.79 8.78 25.74
CA ILE A 412 -18.77 8.04 24.47
C ILE A 412 -18.47 6.56 24.72
N ALA A 413 -17.49 6.24 25.56
CA ALA A 413 -17.15 4.86 25.90
C ALA A 413 -18.28 4.12 26.65
N ILE A 414 -18.92 4.77 27.62
CA ILE A 414 -20.07 4.24 28.36
C ILE A 414 -21.25 4.03 27.40
N PHE A 415 -21.51 4.97 26.50
CA PHE A 415 -22.55 4.82 25.48
C PHE A 415 -22.27 3.65 24.54
N MET A 416 -21.03 3.48 24.07
CA MET A 416 -20.63 2.28 23.30
C MET A 416 -20.80 0.98 24.10
N LEU A 417 -20.50 1.00 25.39
CA LEU A 417 -20.69 -0.17 26.27
C LEU A 417 -22.17 -0.49 26.48
N LEU A 418 -22.99 0.52 26.75
CA LEU A 418 -24.44 0.38 26.94
C LEU A 418 -25.12 -0.09 25.67
N THR A 419 -24.79 0.51 24.52
CA THR A 419 -25.30 0.04 23.23
C THR A 419 -24.87 -1.40 22.98
N ARG A 420 -23.62 -1.78 23.26
CA ARG A 420 -23.15 -3.17 23.17
C ARG A 420 -23.92 -4.14 24.07
N PHE A 421 -24.25 -3.76 25.30
CA PHE A 421 -25.06 -4.59 26.21
C PHE A 421 -26.52 -4.68 25.75
N CYS A 422 -27.10 -3.57 25.29
CA CYS A 422 -28.49 -3.51 24.82
C CYS A 422 -28.67 -4.13 23.42
N SER A 423 -27.63 -4.24 22.61
CA SER A 423 -27.68 -4.72 21.23
C SER A 423 -27.32 -6.20 21.05
N GLN A 424 -27.07 -6.96 22.13
CA GLN A 424 -26.75 -8.39 22.03
C GLN A 424 -27.87 -9.15 21.31
N GLY A 425 -27.68 -9.39 20.01
CA GLY A 425 -28.55 -10.21 19.16
C GLY A 425 -29.40 -9.47 18.12
N ARG A 426 -29.35 -8.13 18.02
CA ARG A 426 -30.08 -7.43 16.95
C ARG A 426 -29.16 -7.17 15.74
N PRO A 427 -29.55 -7.57 14.51
CA PRO A 427 -28.80 -7.20 13.32
C PRO A 427 -28.72 -5.67 13.24
N ILE A 428 -27.58 -5.15 12.78
CA ILE A 428 -27.36 -3.72 12.58
C ILE A 428 -28.49 -3.21 11.67
N ASN A 429 -29.35 -2.33 12.20
CA ASN A 429 -30.42 -1.74 11.42
C ASN A 429 -29.78 -1.01 10.23
N HIS A 430 -30.09 -1.46 9.03
CA HIS A 430 -29.66 -0.80 7.80
C HIS A 430 -30.08 0.67 7.87
N VAL A 431 -29.12 1.58 7.72
CA VAL A 431 -29.41 3.02 7.59
C VAL A 431 -30.28 3.17 6.35
N LYS A 432 -31.56 3.41 6.55
CA LYS A 432 -32.55 3.50 5.48
C LYS A 432 -32.37 4.84 4.79
N VAL A 433 -31.44 4.89 3.85
CA VAL A 433 -31.26 6.04 2.98
C VAL A 433 -32.48 6.12 2.07
N THR A 434 -33.21 7.22 2.16
CA THR A 434 -34.26 7.53 1.18
C THR A 434 -33.53 7.88 -0.11
N ALA A 435 -33.63 7.01 -1.13
CA ALA A 435 -33.01 7.29 -2.42
C ALA A 435 -33.55 8.63 -2.96
N PRO A 436 -32.69 9.57 -3.37
CA PRO A 436 -33.15 10.79 -4.01
C PRO A 436 -33.92 10.43 -5.30
N PRO A 437 -34.89 11.27 -5.71
CA PRO A 437 -35.59 11.07 -6.98
C PRO A 437 -34.57 11.00 -8.12
N ALA A 438 -34.81 10.13 -9.10
CA ALA A 438 -33.93 9.97 -10.25
C ALA A 438 -33.79 11.31 -10.98
N MET A 439 -32.62 11.94 -10.87
CA MET A 439 -32.27 13.12 -11.64
C MET A 439 -31.91 12.70 -13.07
N ASN A 440 -32.36 13.48 -14.04
CA ASN A 440 -31.95 13.26 -15.43
C ASN A 440 -30.45 13.57 -15.58
N THR A 441 -29.77 12.93 -16.55
CA THR A 441 -28.33 13.14 -16.83
C THR A 441 -27.95 14.62 -17.01
N MET A 442 -28.88 15.43 -17.51
CA MET A 442 -28.72 16.88 -17.65
C MET A 442 -28.76 17.63 -16.30
N GLU A 443 -29.62 17.22 -15.36
CA GLU A 443 -29.70 17.83 -14.03
C GLU A 443 -28.48 17.48 -13.19
N GLN A 444 -27.95 16.27 -13.34
CA GLN A 444 -26.69 15.85 -12.70
C GLN A 444 -25.50 16.67 -13.22
N LEU A 445 -25.41 16.87 -14.55
CA LEU A 445 -24.39 17.73 -15.15
C LEU A 445 -24.53 19.18 -14.68
N LEU A 446 -25.75 19.69 -14.56
CA LEU A 446 -25.99 21.05 -14.07
C LEU A 446 -25.63 21.19 -12.59
N ALA A 447 -25.96 20.19 -11.75
CA ALA A 447 -25.58 20.17 -10.34
C ALA A 447 -24.05 20.14 -10.16
N VAL A 448 -23.35 19.32 -10.95
CA VAL A 448 -21.87 19.28 -10.96
C VAL A 448 -21.30 20.60 -11.47
N GLN A 449 -21.84 21.17 -12.54
CA GLN A 449 -21.38 22.45 -13.08
C GLN A 449 -21.58 23.59 -12.06
N ASN A 450 -22.73 23.63 -11.38
CA ASN A 450 -23.01 24.62 -10.35
C ASN A 450 -22.10 24.43 -9.11
N ALA A 451 -21.80 23.18 -8.75
CA ALA A 451 -20.83 22.90 -7.68
C ALA A 451 -19.41 23.34 -8.08
N ILE A 452 -18.99 23.08 -9.32
CA ILE A 452 -17.68 23.51 -9.84
C ILE A 452 -17.61 25.04 -9.86
N SER A 453 -18.65 25.74 -10.32
CA SER A 453 -18.65 27.20 -10.31
C SER A 453 -18.62 27.78 -8.90
N GLN A 454 -19.31 27.17 -7.93
CA GLN A 454 -19.24 27.60 -6.52
C GLN A 454 -17.85 27.38 -5.93
N VAL A 455 -17.19 26.27 -6.27
CA VAL A 455 -15.80 26.03 -5.85
C VAL A 455 -14.86 27.01 -6.52
N GLU A 456 -15.05 27.30 -7.80
CA GLU A 456 -14.26 28.30 -8.53
C GLU A 456 -14.41 29.68 -7.91
N GLU A 457 -15.63 30.11 -7.59
CA GLU A 457 -15.90 31.37 -6.89
C GLU A 457 -15.22 31.40 -5.51
N LEU A 458 -15.31 30.31 -4.74
CA LEU A 458 -14.65 30.21 -3.43
C LEU A 458 -13.12 30.24 -3.53
N VAL A 459 -12.54 29.60 -4.55
CA VAL A 459 -11.11 29.64 -4.84
C VAL A 459 -10.69 31.04 -5.29
N GLN A 460 -11.48 31.71 -6.12
CA GLN A 460 -11.24 33.08 -6.54
C GLN A 460 -11.28 34.04 -5.34
N ASP A 461 -12.31 33.94 -4.50
CA ASP A 461 -12.42 34.71 -3.26
C ASP A 461 -11.25 34.44 -2.31
N GLY A 462 -10.87 33.17 -2.16
CA GLY A 462 -9.68 32.76 -1.39
C GLY A 462 -8.39 33.37 -1.93
N ASN A 463 -8.20 33.36 -3.26
CA ASN A 463 -7.05 33.95 -3.92
C ASN A 463 -7.01 35.47 -3.73
N ILE A 464 -8.16 36.16 -3.82
CA ILE A 464 -8.26 37.59 -3.56
C ILE A 464 -7.87 37.90 -2.11
N ILE A 465 -8.35 37.12 -1.14
CA ILE A 465 -7.97 37.24 0.28
C ILE A 465 -6.46 37.06 0.45
N LEU A 466 -5.88 36.02 -0.17
CA LEU A 466 -4.44 35.74 -0.08
C LEU A 466 -3.60 36.87 -0.70
N LEU A 467 -4.02 37.42 -1.83
CA LEU A 467 -3.36 38.53 -2.51
C LEU A 467 -3.42 39.82 -1.68
N LYS A 468 -4.55 40.09 -0.99
CA LYS A 468 -4.66 41.22 -0.06
C LYS A 468 -3.78 41.03 1.17
N LEU A 469 -3.73 39.82 1.74
CA LEU A 469 -2.81 39.49 2.83
C LEU A 469 -1.35 39.67 2.41
N ARG A 470 -0.99 39.21 1.22
CA ARG A 470 0.35 39.42 0.65
C ARG A 470 0.67 40.90 0.48
N ALA A 471 -0.27 41.71 -0.01
CA ALA A 471 -0.11 43.16 -0.15
C ALA A 471 0.11 43.85 1.22
N LEU A 472 -0.62 43.42 2.26
CA LEU A 472 -0.43 43.90 3.62
C LEU A 472 0.96 43.53 4.17
N LEU A 473 1.38 42.27 4.00
CA LEU A 473 2.67 41.77 4.49
C LEU A 473 3.87 42.42 3.77
N LEU A 474 3.76 42.67 2.47
CA LEU A 474 4.79 43.36 1.68
C LEU A 474 4.73 44.90 1.81
N ALA A 475 3.89 45.42 2.70
CA ALA A 475 3.74 46.86 2.95
C ALA A 475 3.45 47.69 1.69
N MET A 476 2.72 47.15 0.72
CA MET A 476 2.39 47.85 -0.52
C MET A 476 1.50 49.08 -0.29
N HIS A 477 0.77 49.12 0.82
CA HIS A 477 -0.07 50.25 1.22
C HIS A 477 0.25 50.68 2.66
N SER A 478 1.16 51.64 2.81
CA SER A 478 1.76 52.03 4.10
C SER A 478 0.73 52.34 5.19
N GLN A 479 -0.33 53.09 4.90
CA GLN A 479 -1.30 53.52 5.91
C GLN A 479 -2.14 52.37 6.51
N ALA A 480 -2.46 51.34 5.72
CA ALA A 480 -3.21 50.18 6.20
C ALA A 480 -2.29 49.19 6.93
N THR A 481 -1.07 49.03 6.43
CA THR A 481 -0.05 48.17 7.02
C THR A 481 0.42 48.70 8.38
N ASP A 482 0.62 50.01 8.55
CA ASP A 482 1.02 50.61 9.84
C ASP A 482 -0.03 50.37 10.94
N ARG A 483 -1.32 50.49 10.60
CA ARG A 483 -2.43 50.16 11.50
C ARG A 483 -2.46 48.68 11.86
N ALA A 484 -2.23 47.81 10.87
CA ALA A 484 -2.17 46.37 11.09
C ALA A 484 -0.99 45.99 12.00
N ILE A 485 0.20 46.57 11.77
CA ILE A 485 1.39 46.37 12.61
C ILE A 485 1.09 46.78 14.06
N LEU A 486 0.50 47.97 14.27
CA LEU A 486 0.16 48.44 15.61
C LEU A 486 -0.82 47.49 16.33
N VAL A 487 -1.86 47.01 15.64
CA VAL A 487 -2.81 46.04 16.19
C VAL A 487 -2.12 44.71 16.52
N LEU A 488 -1.25 44.21 15.63
CA LEU A 488 -0.49 42.97 15.86
C LEU A 488 0.44 43.08 17.06
N VAL A 489 1.15 44.21 17.23
CA VAL A 489 2.01 44.46 18.38
C VAL A 489 1.20 44.52 19.68
N LEU A 490 0.05 45.21 19.69
CA LEU A 490 -0.84 45.24 20.86
C LEU A 490 -1.38 43.85 21.22
N MET A 491 -1.77 43.05 20.23
CA MET A 491 -2.21 41.67 20.43
C MET A 491 -1.07 40.80 20.96
N ALA A 492 0.15 40.97 20.45
CA ALA A 492 1.32 40.24 20.91
C ALA A 492 1.66 40.57 22.38
N LEU A 493 1.58 41.85 22.77
CA LEU A 493 1.76 42.27 24.16
C LEU A 493 0.68 41.66 25.07
N ALA A 494 -0.58 41.67 24.65
CA ALA A 494 -1.66 41.03 25.41
C ALA A 494 -1.40 39.53 25.63
N VAL A 495 -0.93 38.82 24.59
CA VAL A 495 -0.59 37.38 24.71
C VAL A 495 0.62 37.14 25.61
N ALA A 496 1.62 38.03 25.59
CA ALA A 496 2.83 37.91 26.41
C ALA A 496 2.59 38.15 27.91
N PHE A 497 1.68 39.07 28.25
CA PHE A 497 1.45 39.48 29.65
C PHE A 497 0.26 38.79 30.32
N LEU A 498 -0.73 38.27 29.57
CA LEU A 498 -1.88 37.61 30.16
C LEU A 498 -1.68 36.08 30.27
N PRO A 499 -2.06 35.44 31.39
CA PRO A 499 -2.05 33.98 31.47
C PRO A 499 -3.01 33.38 30.43
N SER A 500 -2.59 32.28 29.82
CA SER A 500 -3.32 31.61 28.71
C SER A 500 -4.79 31.32 29.03
N LYS A 501 -5.12 31.02 30.28
CA LYS A 501 -6.50 30.79 30.75
C LYS A 501 -7.41 32.01 30.56
N LEU A 502 -6.90 33.21 30.84
CA LEU A 502 -7.67 34.45 30.66
C LEU A 502 -7.81 34.80 29.19
N ILE A 503 -6.79 34.52 28.37
CA ILE A 503 -6.88 34.72 26.91
C ILE A 503 -7.97 33.82 26.32
N ILE A 504 -8.01 32.53 26.69
CA ILE A 504 -9.05 31.59 26.25
C ILE A 504 -10.43 32.05 26.70
N LEU A 505 -10.57 32.50 27.95
CA LEU A 505 -11.83 33.03 28.47
C LEU A 505 -12.30 34.28 27.71
N MET A 506 -11.39 35.21 27.43
CA MET A 506 -11.69 36.43 26.68
C MET A 506 -12.10 36.13 25.24
N ILE A 507 -11.42 35.19 24.56
CA ILE A 507 -11.79 34.74 23.21
C ILE A 507 -13.17 34.08 23.21
N PHE A 508 -13.44 33.23 24.20
CA PHE A 508 -14.73 32.56 24.36
C PHE A 508 -15.86 33.58 24.57
N LEU A 509 -15.68 34.50 25.52
CA LEU A 509 -16.64 35.58 25.79
C LEU A 509 -16.85 36.46 24.57
N GLU A 510 -15.79 36.83 23.85
CA GLU A 510 -15.89 37.65 22.64
C GLU A 510 -16.73 36.97 21.57
N THR A 511 -16.50 35.67 21.35
CA THR A 511 -17.18 34.88 20.32
C THR A 511 -18.66 34.69 20.65
N PHE A 512 -18.97 34.30 21.90
CA PHE A 512 -20.34 33.99 22.31
C PHE A 512 -21.15 35.23 22.70
N THR A 513 -20.56 36.32 23.21
CA THR A 513 -21.32 37.55 23.54
C THR A 513 -21.47 38.50 22.36
N ARG A 514 -20.87 38.18 21.21
CA ARG A 514 -20.84 39.00 20.00
C ARG A 514 -22.22 39.48 19.57
N ASN A 515 -23.20 38.57 19.60
CA ASN A 515 -24.58 38.81 19.17
C ASN A 515 -25.53 39.09 20.35
N SER A 516 -25.00 39.23 21.57
CA SER A 516 -25.84 39.46 22.76
C SER A 516 -26.65 40.76 22.65
N PRO A 517 -27.89 40.82 23.17
CA PRO A 517 -28.77 41.98 23.05
C PRO A 517 -28.14 43.35 23.41
N PRO A 518 -27.35 43.49 24.51
CA PRO A 518 -26.75 44.78 24.86
C PRO A 518 -25.56 45.16 23.98
N ARG A 519 -24.86 44.18 23.39
CA ARG A 519 -23.59 44.39 22.68
C ARG A 519 -23.72 44.37 21.16
N ARG A 520 -24.79 43.77 20.64
CA ARG A 520 -25.05 43.57 19.20
C ARG A 520 -24.88 44.86 18.38
N THR A 521 -25.43 45.98 18.85
CA THR A 521 -25.33 47.27 18.13
C THR A 521 -23.89 47.78 18.01
N SER A 522 -23.06 47.57 19.04
CA SER A 522 -21.65 47.93 19.01
C SER A 522 -20.86 46.98 18.11
N THR A 523 -21.15 45.68 18.19
CA THR A 523 -20.54 44.66 17.35
C THR A 523 -20.80 44.90 15.87
N GLU A 524 -22.05 45.19 15.49
CA GLU A 524 -22.43 45.44 14.09
C GLU A 524 -21.68 46.66 13.54
N ARG A 525 -21.59 47.76 14.32
CA ARG A 525 -20.78 48.94 13.96
C ARG A 525 -19.31 48.59 13.77
N TRP A 526 -18.73 47.81 14.67
CA TRP A 526 -17.31 47.42 14.59
C TRP A 526 -17.03 46.48 13.41
N THR A 527 -17.92 45.50 13.20
CA THR A 527 -17.85 44.57 12.05
C THR A 527 -17.99 45.32 10.73
N ARG A 528 -18.83 46.36 10.67
CA ARG A 528 -18.95 47.22 9.50
C ARG A 528 -17.65 48.00 9.23
N ARG A 529 -17.06 48.60 10.27
CA ARG A 529 -15.77 49.31 10.14
C ARG A 529 -14.62 48.40 9.70
N ILE A 530 -14.56 47.17 10.21
CA ILE A 530 -13.56 46.18 9.77
C ILE A 530 -13.79 45.80 8.32
N ARG A 531 -15.04 45.61 7.92
CA ARG A 531 -15.40 45.29 6.53
C ARG A 531 -15.05 46.45 5.59
N GLU A 532 -15.39 47.68 5.96
CA GLU A 532 -15.01 48.90 5.23
C GLU A 532 -13.48 49.01 5.10
N TRP A 533 -12.75 48.77 6.18
CA TRP A 533 -11.29 48.72 6.17
C TRP A 533 -10.75 47.58 5.28
N TRP A 534 -11.31 46.38 5.36
CA TRP A 534 -10.91 45.23 4.55
C TRP A 534 -11.14 45.46 3.04
N PHE A 535 -12.25 46.11 2.68
CA PHE A 535 -12.52 46.49 1.30
C PHE A 535 -11.61 47.61 0.79
N SER A 536 -11.12 48.49 1.68
CA SER A 536 -10.18 49.56 1.31
C SER A 536 -8.78 49.05 0.91
N ILE A 537 -8.43 47.80 1.22
CA ILE A 537 -7.13 47.21 0.87
C ILE A 537 -7.18 46.66 -0.57
N PRO A 538 -6.34 47.16 -1.49
CA PRO A 538 -6.25 46.62 -2.85
C PRO A 538 -5.56 45.24 -2.86
N ALA A 539 -5.94 44.38 -3.81
CA ALA A 539 -5.25 43.12 -4.03
C ALA A 539 -3.91 43.36 -4.75
N ALA A 540 -2.87 42.59 -4.41
CA ALA A 540 -1.60 42.63 -5.14
C ALA A 540 -1.83 42.26 -6.62
N PRO A 541 -1.27 43.02 -7.59
CA PRO A 541 -1.47 42.72 -9.00
C PRO A 541 -0.79 41.40 -9.36
N VAL A 542 -1.49 40.55 -10.11
CA VAL A 542 -0.97 39.29 -10.63
C VAL A 542 -0.78 39.45 -12.13
N VAL A 543 0.47 39.33 -12.58
CA VAL A 543 0.78 39.20 -14.01
C VAL A 543 0.88 37.71 -14.29
N LEU A 544 -0.04 37.18 -15.10
CA LEU A 544 0.07 35.83 -15.63
C LEU A 544 1.10 35.89 -16.76
N GLU A 545 2.30 35.35 -16.54
CA GLU A 545 3.21 35.10 -17.64
C GLU A 545 2.59 34.00 -18.51
N PRO A 546 2.27 34.28 -19.79
CA PRO A 546 1.84 33.22 -20.68
C PRO A 546 3.00 32.23 -20.85
N ASP A 547 2.70 30.93 -20.82
CA ASP A 547 3.67 29.87 -21.05
C ASP A 547 4.50 30.20 -22.29
N GLN A 548 5.82 30.21 -22.14
CA GLN A 548 6.73 30.32 -23.27
C GLN A 548 6.61 29.03 -24.09
N GLU A 549 5.65 28.98 -25.01
CA GLU A 549 5.71 28.06 -26.13
C GLU A 549 7.02 28.31 -26.86
N GLU A 550 7.96 27.38 -26.69
CA GLU A 550 9.21 27.30 -27.42
C GLU A 550 8.92 27.42 -28.92
N LYS A 551 9.07 28.62 -29.46
CA LYS A 551 9.13 28.85 -30.91
C LYS A 551 10.36 28.12 -31.44
N LYS A 552 10.18 26.86 -31.86
CA LYS A 552 11.08 26.17 -32.79
C LYS A 552 11.19 27.02 -34.06
N LYS A 553 12.29 27.75 -34.17
CA LYS A 553 12.73 28.40 -35.40
C LYS A 553 12.98 27.33 -36.48
N LYS A 554 12.57 27.69 -37.70
CA LYS A 554 12.87 27.03 -38.97
C LYS A 554 14.36 26.78 -39.14
#